data_AF-A0A6I3KHS0-F1
#
_entry.id   AF-A0A6I3KHS0-F1
#
_cell.length_a   1.000
_cell.length_b   1.000
_cell.length_c   1.000
_cell.angle_alpha   90.00
_cell.angle_beta   90.00
_cell.angle_gamma   90.00
#
_symmetry.space_group_name_H-M   'P 1'
#
loop_
_entity.id
_entity.type
_entity.pdbx_description
1 polymer ?
#
loop_
_entity_poly.entity_id
_entity_poly.type
_entity_poly.pdbx_seq_one_letter_code
_entity_poly.pdbx_strand_id
1 'polypeptide(L)'
;MQATHPLRARAALPNPTQTSNRDLVLTIGLCSDLFYSRVLFTGNNPRFAGISVCADHVNAPVRAATCRHRWTRETVMQGTRAFFASLLAASLVGWPLIAPVQAEEMREFYIKTVHVDGKTSTHGDADHKPEAFPEAALPEGRGLVLKRPDEEGKWSVRAFAFEPSQIVINAGEPVRLHFIGIHGMSHSIHLEGGGVDERFTLTRGRMHTVELTPKTPGVIEIECYDHQPSMRGEIVVLSR
;
A
#
# COMPACT_ATOMS: atom_id res chain seq x y z
N MET A 1 28.41 14.82 -72.55
CA MET A 1 28.04 13.38 -72.50
C MET A 1 27.51 13.12 -71.09
N GLN A 2 26.25 13.42 -70.77
CA GLN A 2 25.06 12.53 -70.89
C GLN A 2 25.36 11.14 -70.31
N ALA A 3 24.84 10.75 -69.14
CA ALA A 3 23.44 10.41 -68.83
C ALA A 3 23.15 10.63 -67.30
N THR A 4 22.09 11.32 -66.84
CA THR A 4 20.66 10.93 -66.66
C THR A 4 20.47 9.61 -65.89
N HIS A 5 19.63 9.42 -64.87
CA HIS A 5 18.65 10.17 -64.07
C HIS A 5 18.23 9.26 -62.86
N PRO A 6 17.40 9.73 -61.90
CA PRO A 6 17.29 9.21 -60.53
C PRO A 6 16.09 8.26 -60.30
N LEU A 7 16.03 7.61 -59.14
CA LEU A 7 14.80 6.97 -58.63
C LEU A 7 14.26 7.69 -57.39
N ARG A 8 13.02 8.15 -57.55
CA ARG A 8 12.16 8.85 -56.58
C ARG A 8 11.56 7.89 -55.56
N ALA A 9 11.27 8.46 -54.40
CA ALA A 9 10.40 7.95 -53.36
C ALA A 9 8.96 7.63 -53.83
N ARG A 10 8.32 6.66 -53.17
CA ARG A 10 6.87 6.61 -52.99
C ARG A 10 6.54 6.23 -51.55
N ALA A 11 5.97 7.20 -50.84
CA ALA A 11 5.11 6.97 -49.69
C ALA A 11 3.80 6.33 -50.16
N ALA A 12 3.29 5.37 -49.39
CA ALA A 12 1.92 4.89 -49.48
C ALA A 12 1.43 4.46 -48.09
N LEU A 13 0.56 5.27 -47.51
CA LEU A 13 -0.49 4.92 -46.55
C LEU A 13 -1.69 5.82 -46.89
N PRO A 14 -2.94 5.50 -46.50
CA PRO A 14 -3.43 4.31 -45.79
C PRO A 14 -4.64 3.65 -46.51
N ASN A 15 -5.10 2.49 -46.04
CA ASN A 15 -6.52 2.16 -46.14
C ASN A 15 -7.01 1.43 -44.88
N PRO A 16 -8.14 1.84 -44.29
CA PRO A 16 -8.59 1.40 -42.98
C PRO A 16 -9.56 0.22 -43.10
N THR A 17 -9.22 -0.92 -42.50
CA THR A 17 -10.21 -1.92 -42.13
C THR A 17 -10.59 -1.75 -40.68
N GLN A 18 -11.81 -1.26 -40.54
CA GLN A 18 -12.56 -0.99 -39.34
C GLN A 18 -13.05 -2.32 -38.75
N THR A 19 -12.46 -2.75 -37.63
CA THR A 19 -13.13 -3.66 -36.68
C THR A 19 -13.11 -3.00 -35.31
N SER A 20 -14.24 -2.41 -34.94
CA SER A 20 -14.44 -1.79 -33.64
C SER A 20 -14.67 -2.86 -32.58
N ASN A 21 -13.64 -3.23 -31.83
CA ASN A 21 -13.84 -3.65 -30.44
C ASN A 21 -13.81 -2.39 -29.59
N ARG A 22 -15.01 -1.88 -29.27
CA ARG A 22 -15.16 -0.90 -28.20
C ARG A 22 -15.07 -1.66 -26.89
N ASP A 23 -13.87 -1.72 -26.32
CA ASP A 23 -13.71 -1.95 -24.89
C ASP A 23 -14.36 -0.77 -24.17
N LEU A 24 -15.48 -1.06 -23.52
CA LEU A 24 -16.20 -0.14 -22.66
C LEU A 24 -15.35 0.03 -21.39
N VAL A 25 -14.50 1.07 -21.35
CA VAL A 25 -13.85 1.49 -20.11
C VAL A 25 -14.92 2.12 -19.21
N LEU A 26 -15.47 1.32 -18.30
CA LEU A 26 -16.26 1.80 -17.19
C LEU A 26 -15.32 2.53 -16.23
N THR A 27 -15.35 3.86 -16.25
CA THR A 27 -14.74 4.68 -15.20
C THR A 27 -15.66 4.60 -13.98
N ILE A 28 -15.32 3.77 -13.00
CA ILE A 28 -15.95 3.83 -11.68
C ILE A 28 -15.21 4.92 -10.90
N GLY A 29 -15.83 6.08 -10.77
CA GLY A 29 -15.42 7.08 -9.78
C GLY A 29 -15.67 6.49 -8.39
N LEU A 30 -14.59 6.20 -7.66
CA LEU A 30 -14.68 5.89 -6.25
C LEU A 30 -14.89 7.21 -5.50
N CYS A 31 -16.16 7.52 -5.22
CA CYS A 31 -16.50 8.39 -4.11
C CYS A 31 -16.18 7.60 -2.84
N SER A 32 -15.19 8.10 -2.10
CA SER A 32 -14.90 7.70 -0.73
C SER A 32 -16.19 7.68 0.09
N ASP A 33 -16.50 6.55 0.71
CA ASP A 33 -16.86 6.45 2.13
C ASP A 33 -17.22 4.99 2.49
N LEU A 34 -16.56 4.48 3.54
CA LEU A 34 -17.01 3.43 4.45
C LEU A 34 -17.52 2.11 3.84
N PHE A 35 -16.65 1.09 3.81
CA PHE A 35 -17.10 -0.31 3.81
C PHE A 35 -16.82 -0.99 5.16
N TYR A 36 -17.91 -1.12 5.93
CA TYR A 36 -18.10 -2.18 6.91
C TYR A 36 -18.32 -3.49 6.14
N SER A 37 -17.43 -4.47 6.31
CA SER A 37 -17.69 -5.84 5.84
C SER A 37 -18.71 -6.49 6.77
N ARG A 38 -19.91 -6.77 6.25
CA ARG A 38 -20.95 -7.55 6.94
C ARG A 38 -20.91 -8.99 6.39
N VAL A 39 -20.29 -9.89 7.14
CA VAL A 39 -20.35 -11.34 6.87
C VAL A 39 -21.69 -11.85 7.38
N LEU A 40 -22.52 -12.38 6.49
CA LEU A 40 -23.75 -13.10 6.85
C LEU A 40 -23.44 -14.60 6.93
N PHE A 41 -23.46 -15.16 8.13
CA PHE A 41 -23.54 -16.59 8.33
C PHE A 41 -25.01 -17.01 8.36
N THR A 42 -25.43 -17.83 7.40
CA THR A 42 -26.68 -18.58 7.50
C THR A 42 -26.36 -20.06 7.36
N GLY A 43 -26.52 -20.83 8.43
CA GLY A 43 -26.57 -22.30 8.34
C GLY A 43 -25.94 -23.04 9.52
N ASN A 44 -26.77 -23.75 10.27
CA ASN A 44 -26.37 -24.78 11.22
C ASN A 44 -26.06 -26.09 10.49
N ASN A 45 -24.84 -26.30 9.97
CA ASN A 45 -24.23 -27.64 9.85
C ASN A 45 -22.76 -27.56 9.39
N PRO A 46 -21.78 -28.22 10.06
CA PRO A 46 -20.39 -28.16 9.67
C PRO A 46 -20.05 -29.38 8.81
N ARG A 47 -20.05 -29.21 7.49
CA ARG A 47 -19.27 -29.99 6.51
C ARG A 47 -19.63 -29.43 5.13
N PHE A 48 -18.58 -29.09 4.37
CA PHE A 48 -18.60 -28.49 3.02
C PHE A 48 -18.80 -26.97 2.96
N ALA A 49 -17.68 -26.23 2.92
CA ALA A 49 -17.62 -24.91 2.30
C ALA A 49 -17.14 -25.10 0.85
N GLY A 50 -18.08 -25.27 -0.08
CA GLY A 50 -17.83 -25.13 -1.51
C GLY A 50 -18.09 -23.68 -1.92
N ILE A 51 -17.11 -23.02 -2.53
CA ILE A 51 -17.31 -21.70 -3.15
C ILE A 51 -18.02 -21.97 -4.48
N SER A 52 -19.30 -21.61 -4.57
CA SER A 52 -20.02 -21.58 -5.84
C SER A 52 -19.99 -20.15 -6.38
N VAL A 53 -19.36 -19.97 -7.54
CA VAL A 53 -19.41 -18.72 -8.31
C VAL A 53 -20.55 -18.87 -9.32
N CYS A 54 -21.68 -18.21 -9.08
CA CYS A 54 -22.70 -18.07 -10.11
C CYS A 54 -22.29 -16.95 -11.07
N ALA A 55 -21.97 -17.30 -12.31
CA ALA A 55 -22.00 -16.40 -13.44
C ALA A 55 -23.39 -16.49 -14.06
N ASP A 56 -24.10 -15.35 -14.16
CA ASP A 56 -25.29 -15.25 -15.00
C ASP A 56 -25.31 -13.92 -15.75
N HIS A 57 -25.81 -14.04 -16.98
CA HIS A 57 -25.89 -13.05 -18.04
C HIS A 57 -27.22 -12.28 -18.00
N VAL A 58 -27.22 -11.11 -18.68
CA VAL A 58 -28.31 -10.37 -19.34
C VAL A 58 -29.40 -9.56 -18.58
N ASN A 59 -29.33 -8.23 -18.83
CA ASN A 59 -30.39 -7.26 -19.17
C ASN A 59 -31.73 -7.24 -18.41
N ALA A 60 -31.93 -6.19 -17.59
CA ALA A 60 -33.23 -5.55 -17.35
C ALA A 60 -33.06 -4.12 -16.74
N PRO A 61 -34.00 -3.18 -16.98
CA PRO A 61 -33.81 -1.75 -16.72
C PRO A 61 -34.04 -1.35 -15.25
N VAL A 62 -33.24 -0.38 -14.81
CA VAL A 62 -33.27 0.24 -13.48
C VAL A 62 -34.56 1.04 -13.30
N ARG A 63 -35.41 0.65 -12.33
CA ARG A 63 -36.42 1.53 -11.73
C ARG A 63 -36.01 1.83 -10.29
N ALA A 64 -35.90 3.12 -9.98
CA ALA A 64 -35.63 3.62 -8.64
C ALA A 64 -36.80 3.27 -7.69
N ALA A 65 -36.51 2.45 -6.68
CA ALA A 65 -37.43 2.21 -5.57
C ALA A 65 -37.00 3.06 -4.37
N THR A 66 -37.78 4.09 -4.06
CA THR A 66 -37.65 4.85 -2.81
C THR A 66 -38.11 3.99 -1.63
N CYS A 67 -37.19 3.69 -0.71
CA CYS A 67 -37.52 3.02 0.54
C CYS A 67 -37.87 4.06 1.62
N ARG A 68 -39.15 4.14 2.01
CA ARG A 68 -39.59 4.87 3.22
C ARG A 68 -39.84 3.85 4.32
N HIS A 69 -39.11 3.95 5.43
CA HIS A 69 -39.42 3.20 6.64
C HIS A 69 -40.34 4.04 7.54
N ARG A 70 -41.57 3.56 7.70
CA ARG A 70 -42.58 4.05 8.63
C ARG A 70 -42.48 3.21 9.90
N TRP A 71 -42.15 3.84 11.02
CA TRP A 71 -42.21 3.22 12.34
C TRP A 71 -43.64 3.28 12.86
N THR A 72 -44.22 2.13 13.23
CA THR A 72 -45.46 2.05 14.01
C THR A 72 -45.13 1.48 15.39
N ARG A 73 -45.41 2.26 16.44
CA ARG A 73 -45.53 1.80 17.83
C ARG A 73 -46.99 1.43 18.07
N GLU A 74 -47.21 0.27 18.67
CA GLU A 74 -48.28 -0.03 19.65
C GLU A 74 -48.03 -1.49 20.14
N THR A 75 -47.70 -1.71 21.43
CA THR A 75 -48.60 -2.10 22.56
C THR A 75 -49.46 -3.33 22.19
N VAL A 76 -49.52 -4.44 22.94
CA VAL A 76 -50.20 -4.65 24.24
C VAL A 76 -49.92 -6.10 24.69
N MET A 77 -49.86 -6.34 26.01
CA MET A 77 -50.57 -7.41 26.77
C MET A 77 -49.77 -7.93 27.97
N GLN A 78 -50.37 -7.67 29.12
CA GLN A 78 -50.13 -8.22 30.46
C GLN A 78 -50.36 -9.74 30.49
N GLY A 79 -49.67 -10.43 31.41
CA GLY A 79 -49.96 -11.83 31.72
C GLY A 79 -49.14 -12.42 32.88
N THR A 80 -49.59 -12.16 34.11
CA THR A 80 -49.60 -13.05 35.30
C THR A 80 -48.40 -13.96 35.67
N ARG A 81 -47.75 -13.57 36.77
CA ARG A 81 -47.37 -14.34 38.00
C ARG A 81 -47.03 -15.84 37.89
N ALA A 82 -45.82 -16.21 38.33
CA ALA A 82 -45.61 -17.36 39.21
C ALA A 82 -44.34 -17.17 40.05
N PHE A 83 -44.47 -17.42 41.35
CA PHE A 83 -43.42 -17.52 42.35
C PHE A 83 -42.51 -18.72 42.06
N PHE A 84 -41.20 -18.53 42.14
CA PHE A 84 -40.27 -19.55 42.61
C PHE A 84 -39.17 -18.87 43.44
N ALA A 85 -39.30 -18.98 44.76
CA ALA A 85 -38.20 -18.89 45.69
C ALA A 85 -37.48 -20.25 45.72
N SER A 86 -36.16 -20.27 45.62
CA SER A 86 -35.30 -20.89 46.64
C SER A 86 -33.85 -21.12 46.20
N LEU A 87 -32.98 -20.86 47.19
CA LEU A 87 -31.74 -21.57 47.53
C LEU A 87 -30.47 -21.31 46.72
N LEU A 88 -29.67 -20.39 47.28
CA LEU A 88 -28.20 -20.46 47.31
C LEU A 88 -27.73 -21.87 47.72
N ALA A 89 -26.88 -22.47 46.89
CA ALA A 89 -25.88 -23.43 47.33
C ALA A 89 -24.54 -23.05 46.71
N ALA A 90 -23.64 -22.59 47.57
CA ALA A 90 -22.29 -22.20 47.25
C ALA A 90 -21.48 -23.44 46.84
N SER A 91 -21.08 -23.49 45.57
CA SER A 91 -20.04 -24.38 45.07
C SER A 91 -18.92 -23.51 44.52
N LEU A 92 -18.16 -22.85 45.40
CA LEU A 92 -16.88 -22.21 45.04
C LEU A 92 -15.83 -23.30 44.88
N VAL A 93 -16.00 -24.15 43.86
CA VAL A 93 -14.92 -24.99 43.35
C VAL A 93 -13.96 -24.03 42.67
N GLY A 94 -12.80 -23.83 43.29
CA GLY A 94 -11.74 -22.97 42.78
C GLY A 94 -11.27 -23.43 41.41
N TRP A 95 -11.87 -22.87 40.37
CA TRP A 95 -11.18 -22.81 39.09
C TRP A 95 -10.07 -21.77 39.22
N PRO A 96 -8.82 -22.12 38.87
CA PRO A 96 -7.80 -21.10 38.74
C PRO A 96 -8.33 -20.10 37.71
N LEU A 97 -8.46 -18.85 38.13
CA LEU A 97 -8.65 -17.72 37.22
C LEU A 97 -7.40 -17.69 36.34
N ILE A 98 -7.44 -18.40 35.21
CA ILE A 98 -6.50 -18.20 34.13
C ILE A 98 -6.85 -16.80 33.60
N ALA A 99 -6.15 -15.79 34.11
CA ALA A 99 -6.19 -14.48 33.51
C ALA A 99 -5.80 -14.65 32.04
N PRO A 100 -6.57 -14.10 31.09
CA PRO A 100 -6.14 -14.12 29.70
C PRO A 100 -4.78 -13.43 29.64
N VAL A 101 -3.75 -14.15 29.22
CA VAL A 101 -2.50 -13.52 28.78
C VAL A 101 -2.91 -12.64 27.61
N GLN A 102 -2.97 -11.32 27.84
CA GLN A 102 -3.07 -10.39 26.73
C GLN A 102 -1.80 -10.55 25.93
N ALA A 103 -1.93 -11.12 24.73
CA ALA A 103 -0.84 -11.10 23.77
C ALA A 103 -0.44 -9.64 23.58
N GLU A 104 0.83 -9.34 23.82
CA GLU A 104 1.37 -8.00 23.61
C GLU A 104 1.12 -7.64 22.14
N GLU A 105 0.33 -6.60 21.89
CA GLU A 105 -0.04 -6.21 20.54
C GLU A 105 1.20 -5.67 19.82
N MET A 106 1.75 -6.47 18.92
CA MET A 106 2.92 -6.10 18.12
C MET A 106 2.46 -5.26 16.94
N ARG A 107 2.88 -3.98 16.90
CA ARG A 107 2.58 -3.10 15.77
C ARG A 107 3.46 -3.45 14.58
N GLU A 108 2.85 -3.57 13.42
CA GLU A 108 3.54 -3.89 12.17
C GLU A 108 3.70 -2.66 11.28
N PHE A 109 4.87 -2.53 10.67
CA PHE A 109 5.18 -1.49 9.68
C PHE A 109 5.72 -2.12 8.41
N TYR A 110 5.31 -1.61 7.25
CA TYR A 110 5.79 -2.04 5.94
C TYR A 110 6.59 -0.91 5.32
N ILE A 111 7.90 -1.14 5.17
CA ILE A 111 8.87 -0.16 4.69
C ILE A 111 9.27 -0.55 3.27
N LYS A 112 8.95 0.30 2.31
CA LYS A 112 9.23 0.07 0.90
C LYS A 112 10.55 0.75 0.50
N THR A 113 11.36 0.09 -0.31
CA THR A 113 12.49 0.75 -0.99
C THR A 113 12.03 1.31 -2.34
N VAL A 114 11.96 2.64 -2.44
CA VAL A 114 11.37 3.31 -3.62
C VAL A 114 12.40 4.13 -4.39
N HIS A 115 12.13 4.27 -5.68
CA HIS A 115 12.81 5.24 -6.54
C HIS A 115 11.79 6.34 -6.85
N VAL A 116 12.16 7.59 -6.61
CA VAL A 116 11.38 8.75 -7.01
C VAL A 116 12.03 9.30 -8.28
N ASP A 117 11.34 9.16 -9.39
CA ASP A 117 11.84 9.51 -10.73
C ASP A 117 11.17 10.80 -11.23
N GLY A 118 11.97 11.80 -11.56
CA GLY A 118 11.58 12.98 -12.33
C GLY A 118 12.16 12.89 -13.74
N LYS A 119 11.33 13.03 -14.77
CA LYS A 119 11.75 12.98 -16.18
C LYS A 119 11.15 14.16 -16.91
N THR A 120 11.95 14.84 -17.72
CA THR A 120 11.50 15.97 -18.55
C THR A 120 12.44 16.14 -19.75
N SER A 121 12.28 17.22 -20.51
CA SER A 121 13.05 17.49 -21.72
C SER A 121 13.32 18.98 -21.93
N THR A 122 14.45 19.29 -22.56
CA THR A 122 14.80 20.65 -23.02
C THR A 122 13.97 21.13 -24.21
N HIS A 123 13.07 20.31 -24.75
CA HIS A 123 12.21 20.66 -25.88
C HIS A 123 10.73 20.78 -25.53
N GLY A 124 10.32 20.29 -24.36
CA GLY A 124 8.91 20.20 -23.96
C GLY A 124 8.11 19.20 -24.80
N ASP A 125 6.82 19.10 -24.51
CA ASP A 125 5.85 18.34 -25.29
C ASP A 125 4.49 19.08 -25.30
N ALA A 126 3.41 18.40 -25.72
CA ALA A 126 2.08 19.00 -25.77
C ALA A 126 1.53 19.39 -24.39
N ASP A 127 1.98 18.70 -23.34
CA ASP A 127 1.47 18.81 -21.97
C ASP A 127 2.46 19.54 -21.04
N HIS A 128 3.74 19.60 -21.40
CA HIS A 128 4.82 20.14 -20.57
C HIS A 128 5.69 21.14 -21.34
N LYS A 129 6.02 22.25 -20.69
CA LYS A 129 6.94 23.25 -21.26
C LYS A 129 8.38 22.71 -21.28
N PRO A 130 9.23 23.21 -22.19
CA PRO A 130 10.65 22.90 -22.15
C PRO A 130 11.29 23.27 -20.81
N GLU A 131 12.10 22.38 -20.26
CA GLU A 131 12.84 22.60 -19.02
C GLU A 131 14.35 22.50 -19.27
N ALA A 132 15.07 23.57 -18.90
CA ALA A 132 16.52 23.61 -18.98
C ALA A 132 17.15 22.56 -18.05
N PHE A 133 18.26 21.97 -18.48
CA PHE A 133 19.02 21.07 -17.63
C PHE A 133 19.69 21.85 -16.50
N PRO A 134 19.56 21.44 -15.22
CA PRO A 134 20.14 22.16 -14.11
C PRO A 134 21.68 22.10 -14.14
N GLU A 135 22.33 23.24 -13.91
CA GLU A 135 23.80 23.34 -13.86
C GLU A 135 24.37 22.98 -12.49
N ALA A 136 23.56 23.10 -11.43
CA ALA A 136 23.97 22.80 -10.07
C ALA A 136 24.28 21.31 -9.91
N ALA A 137 25.47 21.01 -9.38
CA ALA A 137 25.85 19.65 -9.05
C ALA A 137 25.00 19.13 -7.88
N LEU A 138 24.63 17.85 -7.97
CA LEU A 138 24.05 17.14 -6.83
C LEU A 138 25.15 16.75 -5.83
N PRO A 139 24.81 16.56 -4.55
CA PRO A 139 25.72 15.97 -3.57
C PRO A 139 26.36 14.67 -4.09
N GLU A 140 27.60 14.42 -3.69
CA GLU A 140 28.31 13.19 -4.03
C GLU A 140 27.57 11.95 -3.48
N GLY A 141 27.73 10.82 -4.17
CA GLY A 141 27.09 9.55 -3.84
C GLY A 141 26.17 9.05 -4.95
N ARG A 142 25.36 8.03 -4.63
CA ARG A 142 24.45 7.38 -5.59
C ARG A 142 22.98 7.47 -5.18
N GLY A 143 22.68 8.24 -4.13
CA GLY A 143 21.32 8.49 -3.64
C GLY A 143 20.57 9.53 -4.49
N LEU A 144 21.30 10.46 -5.12
CA LEU A 144 20.71 11.41 -6.05
C LEU A 144 21.43 11.26 -7.39
N VAL A 145 20.69 10.91 -8.44
CA VAL A 145 21.25 10.64 -9.77
C VAL A 145 20.61 11.58 -10.77
N LEU A 146 21.41 12.49 -11.33
CA LEU A 146 21.02 13.37 -12.43
C LEU A 146 21.66 12.86 -13.73
N LYS A 147 20.81 12.46 -14.68
CA LYS A 147 21.24 12.08 -16.02
C LYS A 147 21.13 13.29 -16.94
N ARG A 148 22.23 13.57 -17.64
CA ARG A 148 22.29 14.64 -18.66
C ARG A 148 21.28 14.40 -19.78
N PRO A 149 20.91 15.46 -20.52
CA PRO A 149 20.08 15.34 -21.71
C PRO A 149 20.68 14.36 -22.71
N ASP A 150 19.85 13.50 -23.28
CA ASP A 150 20.19 12.68 -24.46
C ASP A 150 20.13 13.51 -25.76
N GLU A 151 20.27 12.86 -26.91
CA GLU A 151 20.22 13.52 -28.22
C GLU A 151 18.84 14.15 -28.49
N GLU A 152 17.78 13.64 -27.87
CA GLU A 152 16.43 14.19 -27.89
C GLU A 152 16.16 15.19 -26.76
N GLY A 153 17.20 15.62 -26.05
CA GLY A 153 17.10 16.61 -24.97
C GLY A 153 16.41 16.10 -23.71
N LYS A 154 16.10 14.80 -23.58
CA LYS A 154 15.45 14.24 -22.40
C LYS A 154 16.46 14.04 -21.29
N TRP A 155 16.12 14.52 -20.11
CA TRP A 155 16.94 14.36 -18.91
C TRP A 155 16.10 13.85 -17.75
N SER A 156 16.77 13.33 -16.72
CA SER A 156 16.07 12.79 -15.56
C SER A 156 16.84 12.97 -14.27
N VAL A 157 16.10 13.09 -13.18
CA VAL A 157 16.62 13.05 -11.82
C VAL A 157 15.96 11.88 -11.09
N ARG A 158 16.75 11.16 -10.29
CA ARG A 158 16.27 10.08 -9.44
C ARG A 158 16.73 10.30 -8.01
N ALA A 159 15.83 10.11 -7.07
CA ALA A 159 16.14 9.96 -5.66
C ALA A 159 15.76 8.55 -5.18
N PHE A 160 16.51 8.02 -4.22
CA PHE A 160 16.20 6.76 -3.55
C PHE A 160 15.76 7.04 -2.11
N ALA A 161 14.70 6.36 -1.65
CA ALA A 161 14.12 6.60 -0.33
C ALA A 161 13.52 5.33 0.29
N PHE A 162 13.38 5.35 1.61
CA PHE A 162 12.47 4.47 2.33
C PHE A 162 11.08 5.12 2.42
N GLU A 163 10.02 4.32 2.28
CA GLU A 163 8.64 4.79 2.43
C GLU A 163 7.85 3.85 3.37
N PRO A 164 7.45 4.31 4.56
CA PRO A 164 7.73 5.63 5.13
C PRO A 164 9.22 5.79 5.48
N SER A 165 9.71 7.03 5.49
CA SER A 165 11.07 7.36 5.94
C SER A 165 11.15 7.64 7.44
N GLN A 166 10.02 7.85 8.12
CA GLN A 166 9.96 8.05 9.56
C GLN A 166 8.87 7.16 10.15
N ILE A 167 9.21 6.47 11.23
CA ILE A 167 8.29 5.69 12.06
C ILE A 167 8.39 6.23 13.48
N VAL A 168 7.27 6.36 14.17
CA VAL A 168 7.22 6.84 15.56
C VAL A 168 6.59 5.78 16.46
N ILE A 169 7.29 5.42 17.52
CA ILE A 169 6.91 4.39 18.50
C ILE A 169 7.23 4.85 19.91
N ASN A 170 6.69 4.18 20.93
CA ASN A 170 7.06 4.45 22.32
C ASN A 170 8.12 3.47 22.83
N ALA A 171 8.94 3.90 23.78
CA ALA A 171 9.85 3.01 24.48
C ALA A 171 9.08 1.85 25.15
N GLY A 172 9.63 0.64 25.04
CA GLY A 172 9.05 -0.60 25.53
C GLY A 172 7.96 -1.20 24.64
N GLU A 173 7.62 -0.58 23.50
CA GLU A 173 6.64 -1.09 22.56
C GLU A 173 7.27 -2.10 21.58
N PRO A 174 6.76 -3.34 21.46
CA PRO A 174 7.26 -4.29 20.48
C PRO A 174 6.72 -3.96 19.10
N VAL A 175 7.62 -3.93 18.12
CA VAL A 175 7.28 -3.62 16.73
C VAL A 175 7.95 -4.59 15.76
N ARG A 176 7.28 -4.82 14.63
CA ARG A 176 7.78 -5.61 13.52
C ARG A 176 7.88 -4.76 12.27
N LEU A 177 9.07 -4.73 11.68
CA LEU A 177 9.40 -3.94 10.51
C LEU A 177 9.59 -4.86 9.31
N HIS A 178 8.75 -4.71 8.30
CA HIS A 178 8.80 -5.47 7.06
C HIS A 178 9.39 -4.60 5.96
N PHE A 179 10.66 -4.82 5.65
CA PHE A 179 11.33 -4.18 4.53
C PHE A 179 11.02 -4.94 3.25
N ILE A 180 10.49 -4.26 2.23
CA ILE A 180 10.21 -4.84 0.92
C ILE A 180 11.00 -4.14 -0.19
N GLY A 181 11.72 -4.94 -0.97
CA GLY A 181 12.47 -4.48 -2.12
C GLY A 181 11.54 -4.19 -3.30
N ILE A 182 11.11 -2.95 -3.51
CA ILE A 182 10.19 -2.62 -4.61
C ILE A 182 10.96 -2.28 -5.89
N HIS A 183 11.88 -1.32 -5.80
CA HIS A 183 12.70 -0.87 -6.92
C HIS A 183 14.20 -1.13 -6.67
N GLY A 184 14.99 -1.15 -7.76
CA GLY A 184 16.45 -1.39 -7.70
C GLY A 184 16.81 -2.87 -7.78
N MET A 185 18.10 -3.20 -7.84
CA MET A 185 18.56 -4.60 -7.84
C MET A 185 18.71 -5.13 -6.42
N SER A 186 19.39 -4.37 -5.57
CA SER A 186 19.66 -4.67 -4.17
C SER A 186 19.90 -3.38 -3.38
N HIS A 187 19.72 -3.46 -2.05
CA HIS A 187 20.03 -2.42 -1.09
C HIS A 187 20.75 -3.03 0.11
N SER A 188 21.95 -2.54 0.45
CA SER A 188 22.62 -2.82 1.72
C SER A 188 22.09 -1.91 2.83
N ILE A 189 21.20 -2.46 3.66
CA ILE A 189 20.47 -1.73 4.70
C ILE A 189 21.11 -1.98 6.06
N HIS A 190 21.20 -0.92 6.86
CA HIS A 190 21.69 -0.93 8.22
C HIS A 190 20.74 -0.17 9.15
N LEU A 191 20.36 -0.78 10.27
CA LEU A 191 19.64 -0.13 11.36
C LEU A 191 20.58 0.04 12.54
N GLU A 192 20.76 1.27 13.00
CA GLU A 192 21.71 1.60 14.08
C GLU A 192 21.11 2.57 15.09
N GLY A 193 21.38 2.35 16.39
CA GLY A 193 21.00 3.26 17.46
C GLY A 193 20.10 2.60 18.50
N GLY A 194 19.99 3.18 19.70
CA GLY A 194 19.13 2.63 20.77
C GLY A 194 19.47 1.19 21.20
N GLY A 195 20.70 0.73 20.95
CA GLY A 195 21.14 -0.66 21.18
C GLY A 195 20.86 -1.64 20.03
N VAL A 196 20.39 -1.14 18.87
CA VAL A 196 20.19 -1.90 17.63
C VAL A 196 21.42 -1.72 16.73
N ASP A 197 21.85 -2.82 16.10
CA ASP A 197 22.94 -2.89 15.11
C ASP A 197 22.64 -4.03 14.11
N GLU A 198 21.69 -3.80 13.21
CA GLU A 198 21.15 -4.84 12.30
C GLU A 198 21.49 -4.54 10.84
N ARG A 199 22.13 -5.48 10.14
CA ARG A 199 22.57 -5.32 8.74
C ARG A 199 22.04 -6.42 7.85
N PHE A 200 21.49 -6.05 6.68
CA PHE A 200 21.02 -7.01 5.70
C PHE A 200 21.04 -6.46 4.27
N THR A 201 21.11 -7.37 3.30
CA THR A 201 20.92 -7.05 1.88
C THR A 201 19.50 -7.38 1.46
N LEU A 202 18.79 -6.39 0.92
CA LEU A 202 17.42 -6.53 0.43
C LEU A 202 17.39 -6.49 -1.10
N THR A 203 16.93 -7.56 -1.73
CA THR A 203 16.78 -7.64 -3.20
C THR A 203 15.34 -7.41 -3.64
N ARG A 204 15.16 -7.05 -4.92
CA ARG A 204 13.83 -6.80 -5.49
C ARG A 204 12.88 -7.99 -5.32
N GLY A 205 11.64 -7.71 -4.94
CA GLY A 205 10.57 -8.69 -4.74
C GLY A 205 10.73 -9.52 -3.46
N ARG A 206 11.76 -9.26 -2.65
CA ARG A 206 11.97 -9.92 -1.36
C ARG A 206 11.53 -9.04 -0.22
N MET A 207 11.13 -9.70 0.85
CA MET A 207 10.83 -9.09 2.14
C MET A 207 11.86 -9.56 3.18
N HIS A 208 12.29 -8.64 4.04
CA HIS A 208 13.10 -8.92 5.22
C HIS A 208 12.39 -8.34 6.44
N THR A 209 12.35 -9.10 7.53
CA THR A 209 11.60 -8.73 8.74
C THR A 209 12.56 -8.55 9.90
N VAL A 210 12.44 -7.42 10.60
CA VAL A 210 13.18 -7.10 11.82
C VAL A 210 12.16 -6.89 12.96
N GLU A 211 12.36 -7.53 14.10
CA GLU A 211 11.55 -7.32 15.30
C GLU A 211 12.37 -6.53 16.33
N LEU A 212 11.79 -5.47 16.87
CA LEU A 212 12.45 -4.58 17.82
C LEU A 212 11.57 -4.37 19.05
N THR A 213 12.21 -4.12 20.20
CA THR A 213 11.51 -3.59 21.38
C THR A 213 12.40 -2.58 22.10
N PRO A 214 12.60 -1.39 21.52
CA PRO A 214 13.54 -0.40 22.04
C PRO A 214 13.14 0.03 23.44
N LYS A 215 14.04 -0.06 24.43
CA LYS A 215 13.71 0.18 25.85
C LYS A 215 13.97 1.61 26.31
N THR A 216 14.66 2.41 25.51
CA THR A 216 15.02 3.79 25.85
C THR A 216 14.60 4.73 24.73
N PRO A 217 14.19 5.97 25.04
CA PRO A 217 13.95 6.99 24.03
C PRO A 217 15.20 7.29 23.23
N GLY A 218 15.03 7.67 21.96
CA GLY A 218 16.13 7.96 21.05
C GLY A 218 15.74 7.79 19.59
N VAL A 219 16.74 7.75 18.73
CA VAL A 219 16.58 7.53 17.29
C VAL A 219 17.31 6.25 16.91
N ILE A 220 16.66 5.42 16.12
CA ILE A 220 17.28 4.31 15.40
C ILE A 220 17.31 4.71 13.93
N GLU A 221 18.48 4.96 13.39
CA GLU A 221 18.67 5.33 11.99
C GLU A 221 18.48 4.09 11.10
N ILE A 222 17.93 4.30 9.90
CA ILE A 222 17.82 3.31 8.83
C ILE A 222 18.60 3.86 7.65
N GLU A 223 19.69 3.21 7.26
CA GLU A 223 20.56 3.69 6.19
C GLU A 223 20.69 2.65 5.08
N CYS A 224 20.70 3.11 3.83
CA CYS A 224 21.15 2.30 2.70
C CYS A 224 22.54 2.77 2.27
N TYR A 225 23.56 1.93 2.42
CA TYR A 225 24.94 2.28 2.04
C TYR A 225 25.13 2.41 0.53
N ASP A 226 24.27 1.77 -0.26
CA ASP A 226 24.36 1.85 -1.71
C ASP A 226 23.92 3.20 -2.28
N HIS A 227 23.03 3.92 -1.57
CA HIS A 227 22.29 5.06 -2.09
C HIS A 227 22.32 6.27 -1.13
N GLN A 228 23.51 6.56 -0.61
CA GLN A 228 23.78 7.80 0.11
C GLN A 228 23.86 9.00 -0.84
N PRO A 229 23.43 10.20 -0.42
CA PRO A 229 22.98 10.53 0.94
C PRO A 229 21.46 10.41 1.16
N SER A 230 20.67 10.06 0.13
CA SER A 230 19.22 10.30 0.15
C SER A 230 18.41 9.15 0.77
N MET A 231 18.91 7.92 0.72
CA MET A 231 18.15 6.75 1.14
C MET A 231 18.38 6.47 2.62
N ARG A 232 17.81 7.36 3.43
CA ARG A 232 17.84 7.32 4.89
C ARG A 232 16.42 7.38 5.44
N GLY A 233 16.25 6.81 6.62
CA GLY A 233 15.02 6.87 7.40
C GLY A 233 15.33 6.74 8.88
N GLU A 234 14.30 6.79 9.71
CA GLU A 234 14.48 6.76 11.15
C GLU A 234 13.26 6.17 11.87
N ILE A 235 13.53 5.57 13.02
CA ILE A 235 12.53 5.19 14.00
C ILE A 235 12.75 6.08 15.21
N VAL A 236 11.81 6.97 15.46
CA VAL A 236 11.81 7.85 16.62
C VAL A 236 11.13 7.13 17.77
N VAL A 237 11.89 6.88 18.83
CA VAL A 237 11.41 6.23 20.05
C VAL A 237 11.14 7.31 21.09
N LEU A 238 9.87 7.51 21.41
CA LEU A 238 9.41 8.48 22.40
C LEU A 238 9.42 7.88 23.81
N SER A 239 9.53 8.73 24.83
CA SER A 239 9.22 8.34 26.21
C SER A 239 7.73 8.03 26.35
N ARG A 240 7.41 7.09 27.24
CA ARG A 240 6.03 6.87 27.72
C ARG A 240 5.67 7.85 28.83
#